data_AF-A0A6B1G6Y0-F1
#
_entry.id   AF-A0A6B1G6Y0-F1
#
_cell.length_a   1.000
_cell.length_b   1.000
_cell.length_c   1.000
_cell.angle_alpha   90.00
_cell.angle_beta   90.00
_cell.angle_gamma   90.00
#
_symmetry.space_group_name_H-M   'P 1'
#
loop_
_entity.id
_entity.type
_entity.pdbx_description
1 polymer ?
#
loop_
_entity_poly.entity_id
_entity_poly.type
_entity_poly.pdbx_seq_one_letter_code
_entity_poly.pdbx_strand_id
1 'polypeptide(L)'
;MKETVDFTLDDMRAGAEVAVRICMAVQPGERVLILGDQGSALISQALADAASPIAGSVETHTLESLGPRPITDIPDRLRKALDRFQPHVSFYTASSRPGELRFRMAYMPAVMQANPDGAR
;
A
#
# COMPACT_ATOMS: atom_id res chain seq x y z
N MET A 1 15.01 -15.85 -24.26
CA MET A 1 15.57 -15.00 -23.19
C MET A 1 14.62 -13.83 -23.01
N LYS A 2 13.98 -13.68 -21.84
CA LYS A 2 13.35 -12.41 -21.50
C LYS A 2 14.48 -11.52 -20.97
N GLU A 3 14.68 -10.37 -21.58
CA GLU A 3 15.56 -9.35 -21.00
C GLU A 3 15.00 -8.97 -19.63
N THR A 4 15.82 -9.12 -18.60
CA THR A 4 15.51 -8.60 -17.28
C THR A 4 15.77 -7.11 -17.33
N VAL A 5 14.71 -6.31 -17.37
CA VAL A 5 14.81 -4.86 -17.21
C VAL A 5 14.93 -4.59 -15.72
N ASP A 6 16.08 -4.06 -15.31
CA ASP A 6 16.30 -3.60 -13.94
C ASP A 6 15.73 -2.18 -13.81
N PHE A 7 14.60 -2.06 -13.13
CA PHE A 7 14.01 -0.76 -12.80
C PHE A 7 14.73 -0.11 -11.62
N THR A 8 14.83 1.20 -11.65
CA THR A 8 15.35 2.05 -10.57
C THR A 8 14.22 2.74 -9.82
N LEU A 9 14.54 3.38 -8.70
CA LEU A 9 13.58 4.22 -7.98
C LEU A 9 13.12 5.41 -8.85
N ASP A 10 14.00 5.96 -9.67
CA ASP A 10 13.70 7.13 -10.52
C ASP A 10 12.62 6.80 -11.55
N ASP A 11 12.67 5.59 -12.12
CA ASP A 11 11.66 5.10 -13.06
C ASP A 11 10.23 5.06 -12.46
N MET A 12 10.12 4.95 -11.14
CA MET A 12 8.83 4.88 -10.43
C MET A 12 8.29 6.26 -10.04
N ARG A 13 9.13 7.31 -9.99
CA ARG A 13 8.77 8.61 -9.40
C ARG A 13 7.60 9.28 -10.08
N ALA A 14 7.62 9.39 -11.41
CA ALA A 14 6.57 10.06 -12.16
C ALA A 14 5.20 9.38 -11.95
N GLY A 15 5.16 8.05 -11.93
CA GLY A 15 3.94 7.29 -11.65
C GLY A 15 3.45 7.49 -10.22
N ALA A 16 4.37 7.47 -9.24
CA ALA A 16 4.03 7.69 -7.84
C ALA A 16 3.49 9.11 -7.57
N GLU A 17 4.07 10.14 -8.18
CA GLU A 17 3.58 11.52 -8.08
C GLU A 17 2.14 11.64 -8.59
N VAL A 18 1.84 11.06 -9.74
CA VAL A 18 0.48 11.05 -10.30
C VAL A 18 -0.47 10.27 -9.40
N ALA A 19 -0.08 9.09 -8.92
CA ALA A 19 -0.91 8.28 -8.05
C ALA A 19 -1.29 9.00 -6.75
N VAL A 20 -0.32 9.66 -6.12
CA VAL A 20 -0.52 10.40 -4.86
C VAL A 20 -1.30 11.70 -5.08
N ARG A 21 -0.87 12.54 -6.03
CA ARG A 21 -1.38 13.91 -6.15
C ARG A 21 -2.65 14.01 -6.98
N ILE A 22 -2.83 13.12 -7.95
CA ILE A 22 -3.92 13.20 -8.94
C ILE A 22 -4.92 12.08 -8.71
N CYS A 23 -4.49 10.81 -8.73
CA CYS A 23 -5.43 9.68 -8.65
C CYS A 23 -6.11 9.62 -7.28
N MET A 24 -5.32 9.59 -6.21
CA MET A 24 -5.86 9.55 -4.84
C MET A 24 -6.09 10.94 -4.25
N ALA A 25 -5.55 11.99 -4.91
CA ALA A 25 -5.63 13.38 -4.47
C ALA A 25 -5.39 13.51 -2.96
N VAL A 26 -4.26 12.98 -2.47
CA VAL A 26 -3.89 13.00 -1.05
C VAL A 26 -3.91 14.44 -0.54
N GLN A 27 -4.61 14.65 0.57
CA GLN A 27 -4.81 15.95 1.21
C GLN A 27 -3.88 16.13 2.42
N PRO A 28 -3.54 17.38 2.77
CA PRO A 28 -2.79 17.68 3.99
C PRO A 28 -3.43 17.07 5.24
N GLY A 29 -2.60 16.46 6.09
CA GLY A 29 -3.05 15.84 7.35
C GLY A 29 -3.62 14.42 7.20
N GLU A 30 -3.82 13.93 5.96
CA GLU A 30 -4.25 12.55 5.74
C GLU A 30 -3.17 11.54 6.15
N ARG A 31 -3.61 10.32 6.43
CA ARG A 31 -2.79 9.19 6.84
C ARG A 31 -2.76 8.21 5.70
N VAL A 32 -1.57 7.97 5.14
CA VAL A 32 -1.39 7.14 3.94
C VAL A 32 -0.80 5.80 4.35
N LEU A 33 -1.50 4.71 4.08
CA LEU A 33 -0.98 3.35 4.25
C LEU A 33 -0.55 2.80 2.90
N ILE A 34 0.63 2.21 2.82
CA ILE A 34 1.13 1.54 1.62
C ILE A 34 1.37 0.08 1.98
N LEU A 35 0.59 -0.82 1.36
CA LEU A 35 0.77 -2.27 1.48
C LEU A 35 1.32 -2.84 0.17
N GLY A 36 2.60 -3.17 0.20
CA GLY A 36 3.31 -3.80 -0.90
C GLY A 36 3.75 -5.22 -0.62
N ASP A 37 4.59 -5.74 -1.50
CA ASP A 37 5.43 -6.91 -1.30
C ASP A 37 6.89 -6.60 -1.65
N GLN A 38 7.79 -7.53 -1.38
CA GLN A 38 9.22 -7.36 -1.69
C GLN A 38 9.51 -7.05 -3.17
N GLY A 39 8.70 -7.56 -4.10
CA GLY A 39 8.88 -7.28 -5.54
C GLY A 39 8.47 -5.86 -5.94
N SER A 40 7.54 -5.27 -5.19
CA SER A 40 7.04 -3.90 -5.39
C SER A 40 7.74 -2.85 -4.51
N ALA A 41 8.92 -3.15 -3.96
CA ALA A 41 9.61 -2.27 -3.01
C ALA A 41 9.90 -0.88 -3.59
N LEU A 42 10.35 -0.78 -4.85
CA LEU A 42 10.62 0.50 -5.50
C LEU A 42 9.35 1.33 -5.68
N ILE A 43 8.23 0.72 -6.05
CA ILE A 43 6.93 1.40 -6.19
C ILE A 43 6.48 1.91 -4.83
N SER A 44 6.57 1.07 -3.80
CA SER A 44 6.13 1.40 -2.44
C SER A 44 6.99 2.54 -1.85
N GLN A 45 8.29 2.54 -2.13
CA GLN A 45 9.19 3.63 -1.75
C GLN A 45 8.86 4.92 -2.50
N ALA A 46 8.67 4.88 -3.81
CA ALA A 46 8.34 6.06 -4.60
C ALA A 46 7.01 6.70 -4.16
N LEU A 47 6.00 5.88 -3.82
CA LEU A 47 4.74 6.36 -3.26
C LEU A 47 4.93 7.02 -1.90
N ALA A 48 5.75 6.43 -1.02
CA ALA A 48 6.06 7.00 0.28
C ALA A 48 6.79 8.36 0.13
N ASP A 49 7.78 8.44 -0.76
CA ASP A 49 8.52 9.67 -1.07
C ASP A 49 7.58 10.76 -1.62
N ALA A 50 6.65 10.40 -2.50
CA ALA A 50 5.68 11.33 -3.08
C ALA A 50 4.61 11.79 -2.07
N ALA A 51 4.19 10.92 -1.15
CA ALA A 51 3.16 11.20 -0.15
C ALA A 51 3.68 11.97 1.06
N SER A 52 4.91 11.69 1.52
CA SER A 52 5.47 12.27 2.76
C SER A 52 5.45 13.80 2.83
N PRO A 53 5.65 14.57 1.74
CA PRO A 53 5.59 16.03 1.79
C PRO A 53 4.17 16.61 1.96
N ILE A 54 3.12 15.80 1.79
CA ILE A 54 1.72 16.24 1.79
C ILE A 54 0.96 15.64 2.97
N ALA A 55 1.11 14.32 3.17
CA ALA A 55 0.40 13.57 4.19
C ALA A 55 0.84 13.99 5.61
N GLY A 56 -0.07 13.87 6.58
CA GLY A 56 0.28 14.01 7.99
C GLY A 56 1.11 12.85 8.51
N SER A 57 0.92 11.66 7.94
CA SER A 57 1.76 10.48 8.22
C SER A 57 1.68 9.45 7.08
N VAL A 58 2.76 8.69 6.91
CA VAL A 58 2.86 7.60 5.95
C VAL A 58 3.35 6.34 6.67
N GLU A 59 2.66 5.22 6.51
CA GLU A 59 3.09 3.93 7.03
C GLU A 59 3.13 2.88 5.91
N THR A 60 4.26 2.18 5.80
CA THR A 60 4.49 1.18 4.76
C THR A 60 4.66 -0.21 5.39
N HIS A 61 3.97 -1.20 4.83
CA HIS A 61 4.11 -2.61 5.17
C HIS A 61 4.36 -3.46 3.93
N THR A 62 4.98 -4.62 4.14
CA THR A 62 5.04 -5.67 3.12
C THR A 62 4.22 -6.88 3.54
N LEU A 63 3.64 -7.60 2.58
CA LEU A 63 2.95 -8.87 2.83
C LEU A 63 3.88 -9.86 3.55
N GLU A 64 5.17 -9.92 3.19
CA GLU A 64 6.16 -10.78 3.83
C GLU A 64 6.40 -10.42 5.31
N SER A 65 6.19 -9.16 5.71
CA SER A 65 6.27 -8.76 7.13
C SER A 65 5.06 -9.20 7.95
N LEU A 66 3.95 -9.55 7.29
CA LEU A 66 2.68 -9.94 7.92
C LEU A 66 2.54 -11.46 8.07
N GLY A 67 3.29 -12.24 7.28
CA GLY A 67 3.33 -13.68 7.35
C GLY A 67 3.88 -14.33 6.08
N PRO A 68 4.03 -15.67 6.07
CA PRO A 68 4.34 -16.40 4.85
C PRO A 68 3.21 -16.26 3.83
N ARG A 69 3.57 -16.22 2.55
CA ARG A 69 2.62 -16.12 1.43
C ARG A 69 2.38 -17.51 0.80
N PRO A 70 1.16 -17.84 0.34
CA PRO A 70 0.02 -16.93 0.16
C PRO A 70 -0.68 -16.56 1.47
N ILE A 71 -1.06 -15.29 1.60
CA ILE A 71 -1.93 -14.83 2.69
C ILE A 71 -3.38 -15.05 2.28
N THR A 72 -4.13 -15.83 3.06
CA THR A 72 -5.51 -16.22 2.74
C THR A 72 -6.56 -15.30 3.39
N ASP A 73 -6.24 -14.69 4.52
CA ASP A 73 -7.13 -13.86 5.33
C ASP A 73 -6.37 -12.67 5.91
N ILE A 74 -7.07 -11.64 6.39
CA ILE A 74 -6.45 -10.44 6.99
C ILE A 74 -5.67 -10.86 8.25
N PRO A 75 -4.33 -10.77 8.26
CA PRO A 75 -3.54 -11.16 9.43
C PRO A 75 -3.81 -10.24 10.62
N ASP A 76 -3.76 -10.77 11.84
CA ASP A 76 -3.96 -9.97 13.07
C ASP A 76 -3.00 -8.78 13.17
N ARG A 77 -1.77 -8.96 12.66
CA ARG A 77 -0.78 -7.88 12.61
C ARG A 77 -1.24 -6.72 11.73
N LEU A 78 -1.84 -7.01 10.58
CA LEU A 78 -2.41 -6.00 9.69
C LEU A 78 -3.65 -5.37 10.32
N ARG A 79 -4.53 -6.17 10.93
CA ARG A 79 -5.72 -5.65 11.63
C ARG A 79 -5.34 -4.64 12.71
N LYS A 80 -4.39 -4.98 13.58
CA LYS A 80 -3.89 -4.08 14.63
C LYS A 80 -3.24 -2.82 14.06
N ALA A 81 -2.52 -2.94 12.94
CA ALA A 81 -1.93 -1.78 12.26
C ALA A 81 -3.03 -0.86 11.71
N LEU A 82 -4.04 -1.41 11.04
CA LEU A 82 -5.18 -0.66 10.52
C LEU A 82 -5.96 0.04 11.65
N ASP A 83 -6.30 -0.67 12.73
CA ASP A 83 -7.07 -0.11 13.84
C ASP A 83 -6.32 1.05 14.53
N ARG A 84 -5.00 0.94 14.66
CA ARG A 84 -4.14 1.98 15.24
C ARG A 84 -3.95 3.16 14.30
N PHE A 85 -3.66 2.88 13.03
CA PHE A 85 -3.25 3.90 12.06
C PHE A 85 -4.43 4.59 11.39
N GLN A 86 -5.59 3.92 11.27
CA GLN A 86 -6.82 4.45 10.70
C GLN A 86 -6.57 5.19 9.37
N PRO A 87 -6.04 4.54 8.33
CA PRO A 87 -5.64 5.25 7.10
C PRO A 87 -6.81 5.99 6.43
N HIS A 88 -6.53 7.16 5.87
CA HIS A 88 -7.47 7.87 4.98
C HIS A 88 -7.27 7.44 3.52
N VAL A 89 -6.04 7.08 3.17
CA VAL A 89 -5.66 6.64 1.82
C VAL A 89 -4.86 5.35 1.93
N SER A 90 -5.16 4.36 1.09
CA SER A 90 -4.43 3.11 1.02
C SER A 90 -3.96 2.80 -0.40
N PHE A 91 -2.66 2.55 -0.57
CA PHE A 91 -2.11 1.98 -1.79
C PHE A 91 -1.83 0.50 -1.61
N TYR A 92 -2.36 -0.34 -2.49
CA TYR A 92 -2.01 -1.77 -2.57
C TYR A 92 -1.14 -2.01 -3.81
N THR A 93 0.14 -2.27 -3.63
CA THR A 93 1.14 -2.40 -4.72
C THR A 93 1.63 -3.83 -4.92
N ALA A 94 1.27 -4.75 -4.04
CA ALA A 94 1.74 -6.13 -4.08
C ALA A 94 1.21 -6.90 -5.31
N SER A 95 2.05 -7.75 -5.89
CA SER A 95 1.62 -8.74 -6.88
C SER A 95 0.78 -9.82 -6.20
N SER A 96 -0.15 -10.44 -6.93
CA SER A 96 -0.96 -11.55 -6.38
C SER A 96 -0.30 -12.90 -6.58
N ARG A 97 -0.43 -13.80 -5.59
CA ARG A 97 -0.09 -15.23 -5.70
C ARG A 97 -1.36 -16.08 -5.75
N PRO A 98 -1.31 -17.28 -6.38
CA PRO A 98 -2.40 -18.24 -6.27
C PRO A 98 -2.78 -18.49 -4.80
N GLY A 99 -4.08 -18.41 -4.49
CA GLY A 99 -4.60 -18.56 -3.12
C GLY A 99 -4.91 -17.26 -2.37
N GLU A 100 -4.47 -16.09 -2.85
CA GLU A 100 -4.63 -14.82 -2.12
C GLU A 100 -5.93 -14.06 -2.41
N LEU A 101 -6.83 -14.60 -3.24
CA LEU A 101 -8.04 -13.90 -3.67
C LEU A 101 -8.92 -13.47 -2.48
N ARG A 102 -9.09 -14.36 -1.48
CA ARG A 102 -9.90 -14.08 -0.29
C ARG A 102 -9.34 -12.89 0.50
N PHE A 103 -8.03 -12.87 0.75
CA PHE A 103 -7.35 -11.75 1.38
C PHE A 103 -7.54 -10.46 0.58
N ARG A 104 -7.35 -10.49 -0.74
CA ARG A 104 -7.47 -9.30 -1.60
C ARG A 104 -8.88 -8.71 -1.58
N MET A 105 -9.90 -9.56 -1.61
CA MET A 105 -11.29 -9.12 -1.51
C MET A 105 -11.61 -8.52 -0.13
N ALA A 106 -10.96 -9.01 0.93
CA ALA A 106 -11.16 -8.53 2.30
C ALA A 106 -10.35 -7.27 2.64
N TYR A 107 -9.29 -6.96 1.89
CA TYR A 107 -8.36 -5.87 2.22
C TYR A 107 -9.03 -4.49 2.28
N MET A 108 -9.65 -4.04 1.18
CA MET A 108 -10.29 -2.72 1.16
C MET A 108 -11.44 -2.59 2.17
N PRO A 109 -12.34 -3.60 2.35
CA PRO A 109 -13.29 -3.59 3.45
C PRO A 109 -12.65 -3.42 4.83
N ALA A 110 -11.50 -4.06 5.09
CA ALA A 110 -10.80 -3.89 6.36
C ALA A 110 -10.22 -2.48 6.54
N VAL A 111 -9.67 -1.88 5.48
CA VAL A 111 -9.19 -0.48 5.48
C VAL A 111 -10.35 0.47 5.77
N MET A 112 -11.48 0.31 5.08
CA MET A 112 -12.69 1.13 5.26
C MET A 112 -13.33 0.95 6.64
N GLN A 113 -13.28 -0.26 7.19
CA GLN A 113 -13.76 -0.52 8.55
C GLN A 113 -12.88 0.18 9.60
N ALA A 114 -11.56 0.23 9.38
CA ALA A 114 -10.64 0.86 10.32
C ALA A 114 -10.73 2.40 10.31
N ASN A 115 -11.14 3.01 9.20
CA ASN A 115 -11.45 4.42 9.13
C ASN A 115 -12.75 4.65 8.32
N PRO A 116 -13.92 4.67 9.01
CA PRO A 116 -15.22 4.82 8.37
C PRO A 116 -15.48 6.22 7.81
N ASP A 117 -14.64 7.21 8.13
CA ASP A 117 -14.81 8.62 7.73
C ASP A 117 -14.40 8.89 6.26
N GLY A 118 -14.23 7.83 5.45
CA GLY A 118 -13.99 7.95 4.01
C GLY A 118 -12.63 7.45 3.53
N ALA A 119 -12.12 6.37 4.13
CA ALA A 119 -10.94 5.70 3.59
C ALA A 119 -11.11 5.29 2.12
N ARG A 120 -10.07 5.53 1.32
CA ARG A 120 -10.03 5.25 -0.12
C ARG A 120 -8.76 4.56 -0.55
#